data_AF-A0AAN6U838-F1
#
_entry.id   AF-A0AAN6U838-F1
#
_cell.length_a   1.000
_cell.length_b   1.000
_cell.length_c   1.000
_cell.angle_alpha   90.00
_cell.angle_beta   90.00
_cell.angle_gamma   90.00
#
_symmetry.space_group_name_H-M   'P 1'
#
loop_
_entity.id
_entity.type
_entity.pdbx_description
1 polymer ?
#
loop_
_entity_poly.entity_id
_entity_poly.type
_entity_poly.pdbx_seq_one_letter_code
_entity_poly.pdbx_strand_id
1 'polypeptide(L)'
;MDSSGLLTTKAGSREILPRPAPTPILGMDPTTRRRVTCVQDSQSCIPLSYQLKDGDIILLLTPAVVPEMSPLNRDANKPPSDPFEPLGKALAKHHSWVRHVPYLPRNGITGTHVVHIRLAAAVVFVISGPPHHGQPSQANLAEIVRTLCENRPQIILTCCAVQELGPLEKSFPTVIEVPGFAPSDLEAAANVLFQETRRSRPRSPNNIQKSLVTAPRAWAVEVWDANRDVTEILDLWCRCFPEPFRLGRYQFQSILRRDGYAMHYVVREPGGSQVLGFCATYTIYADSGGERLLGSLAALLVHPSYRRRGIGTSLHDHALRQLTKTRGVCRLQLGSTFPRLFYGLPVDSPFESWFEHRGWPIKPHSAANLSGHEVCDWLLTFKDWPSTGLVPFHLAFRPCELTEFDMVLDFVDKESRRKDNMGWYDQYAKLANTMNIHDIILGLEGDTIVATALTYFKGTGSPAAEDLPWANTVTDQVGGVTCICVSDTVPNTAKKRDAVLIRLLNSCIRRLREQGMTKLFIDAVKGGDEGFQSMGFQKWARYRDVWRNV
;
A
#
# COMPACT_ATOMS: atom_id res chain seq x y z
N MET A 1 -2.70 -27.82 -83.21
CA MET A 1 -1.28 -28.12 -83.37
C MET A 1 -0.81 -28.71 -82.05
N ASP A 2 -0.18 -29.87 -82.18
CA ASP A 2 0.57 -30.69 -81.20
C ASP A 2 -0.23 -31.32 -80.05
N SER A 3 -0.58 -32.61 -80.06
CA SER A 3 0.14 -33.89 -80.33
C SER A 3 0.91 -34.42 -79.12
N SER A 4 0.27 -35.42 -78.53
CA SER A 4 0.72 -36.56 -77.74
C SER A 4 2.13 -37.13 -78.00
N GLY A 5 2.80 -37.54 -76.92
CA GLY A 5 3.23 -38.94 -76.75
C GLY A 5 4.73 -39.27 -76.67
N LEU A 6 5.02 -40.23 -75.76
CA LEU A 6 6.19 -41.13 -75.65
C LEU A 6 7.49 -40.57 -75.02
N LEU A 7 8.30 -41.29 -74.22
CA LEU A 7 8.27 -42.62 -73.56
C LEU A 7 9.53 -42.72 -72.66
N THR A 8 9.47 -43.52 -71.59
CA THR A 8 10.56 -44.35 -70.99
C THR A 8 11.77 -43.64 -70.38
N THR A 9 12.42 -44.03 -69.28
CA THR A 9 12.55 -45.23 -68.41
C THR A 9 13.26 -44.69 -67.13
N LYS A 10 13.27 -45.27 -65.93
CA LYS A 10 13.79 -46.58 -65.52
C LYS A 10 13.56 -46.71 -64.01
N ALA A 11 13.19 -47.91 -63.57
CA ALA A 11 13.12 -48.30 -62.17
C ALA A 11 14.51 -48.26 -61.51
N GLY A 12 14.57 -47.73 -60.30
CA GLY A 12 15.69 -47.83 -59.38
C GLY A 12 15.15 -48.06 -57.98
N SER A 13 15.17 -49.32 -57.54
CA SER A 13 14.87 -49.74 -56.18
C SER A 13 15.72 -48.95 -55.19
N ARG A 14 15.08 -48.18 -54.29
CA ARG A 14 15.73 -47.69 -53.08
C ARG A 14 15.13 -48.44 -51.90
N GLU A 15 15.99 -49.25 -51.29
CA GLU A 15 15.77 -49.87 -49.98
C GLU A 15 15.21 -48.85 -48.99
N ILE A 16 14.10 -49.20 -48.37
CA ILE A 16 13.59 -48.51 -47.19
C ILE A 16 14.53 -48.91 -46.04
N LEU A 17 15.53 -48.07 -45.77
CA LEU A 17 16.31 -48.13 -44.55
C LEU A 17 15.36 -48.02 -43.34
N PRO A 18 15.40 -48.93 -42.37
CA PRO A 18 14.60 -48.80 -41.17
C PRO A 18 15.00 -47.52 -40.44
N ARG A 19 14.00 -46.77 -39.95
CA ARG A 19 14.23 -45.62 -39.06
C ARG A 19 15.17 -46.05 -37.93
N PRO A 20 16.21 -45.26 -37.61
CA PRO A 20 17.04 -45.56 -36.45
C PRO A 20 16.15 -45.55 -35.21
N ALA A 21 16.23 -46.62 -34.43
CA ALA A 21 15.63 -46.66 -33.10
C ALA A 21 16.12 -45.44 -32.30
N PRO A 22 15.26 -44.80 -31.50
CA PRO A 22 15.67 -43.66 -30.70
C PRO A 22 16.81 -44.11 -29.77
N THR A 23 17.97 -43.48 -29.96
CA THR A 23 19.15 -43.64 -29.10
C THR A 23 18.75 -43.29 -27.67
N PRO A 24 18.98 -44.16 -26.67
CA PRO A 24 18.67 -43.83 -25.29
C PRO A 24 19.58 -42.68 -24.88
N ILE A 25 18.99 -41.54 -24.54
CA ILE A 25 19.70 -40.46 -23.85
C ILE A 25 20.15 -41.05 -22.52
N LEU A 26 21.47 -41.12 -22.33
CA LEU A 26 22.10 -41.58 -21.10
C LEU A 26 21.59 -40.75 -19.92
N GLY A 27 21.03 -41.43 -18.92
CA GLY A 27 20.90 -40.89 -17.57
C GLY A 27 19.49 -40.48 -17.13
N MET A 28 18.52 -41.39 -17.12
CA MET A 28 17.45 -41.35 -16.12
C MET A 28 17.06 -42.76 -15.71
N ASP A 29 17.17 -43.03 -14.41
CA ASP A 29 16.69 -44.24 -13.76
C ASP A 29 15.15 -44.30 -13.85
N PRO A 30 14.56 -45.35 -14.49
CA PRO A 30 13.12 -45.50 -14.64
C PRO A 30 12.36 -45.73 -13.31
N THR A 31 13.07 -45.82 -12.18
CA THR A 31 12.47 -45.98 -10.85
C THR A 31 12.27 -44.66 -10.09
N THR A 32 12.66 -43.51 -10.65
CA THR A 32 12.42 -42.22 -10.00
C THR A 32 10.96 -41.81 -10.15
N ARG A 33 10.09 -42.22 -9.23
CA ARG A 33 8.71 -41.69 -9.15
C ARG A 33 8.78 -40.17 -9.10
N ARG A 34 8.31 -39.51 -10.17
CA ARG A 34 8.06 -38.06 -10.15
C ARG A 34 7.10 -37.79 -8.99
N ARG A 35 7.37 -36.75 -8.20
CA ARG A 35 6.53 -36.35 -7.06
C ARG A 35 5.88 -35.01 -7.39
N VAL A 36 4.74 -34.74 -6.76
CA VAL A 36 4.11 -33.42 -6.82
C VAL A 36 5.12 -32.37 -6.38
N THR A 37 5.34 -31.36 -7.23
CA THR A 37 6.35 -30.34 -7.02
C THR A 37 5.75 -28.96 -7.26
N CYS A 38 5.90 -28.05 -6.28
CA CYS A 38 5.61 -26.64 -6.50
C CYS A 38 6.74 -26.05 -7.36
N VAL A 39 6.47 -25.78 -8.64
CA VAL A 39 7.46 -25.25 -9.59
C VAL A 39 7.71 -23.77 -9.31
N GLN A 40 6.64 -23.01 -9.11
CA GLN A 40 6.71 -21.60 -8.74
C GLN A 40 5.50 -21.23 -7.87
N ASP A 41 5.69 -20.31 -6.94
CA ASP A 41 4.61 -19.64 -6.21
C ASP A 41 5.04 -18.20 -5.90
N SER A 42 5.18 -17.34 -6.90
CA SER A 42 5.64 -15.96 -6.72
C SER A 42 4.59 -15.08 -6.03
N GLN A 43 3.29 -15.37 -6.18
CA GLN A 43 2.20 -14.69 -5.46
C GLN A 43 1.99 -15.19 -4.03
N SER A 44 2.72 -16.23 -3.59
CA SER A 44 2.69 -16.68 -2.20
C SER A 44 1.34 -17.21 -1.71
N CYS A 45 0.61 -17.87 -2.58
CA CYS A 45 -0.74 -18.33 -2.27
C CYS A 45 -0.79 -19.72 -1.62
N ILE A 46 0.32 -20.46 -1.57
CA ILE A 46 0.40 -21.78 -0.93
C ILE A 46 1.04 -21.63 0.48
N PRO A 47 0.41 -22.15 1.56
CA PRO A 47 -0.86 -22.86 1.57
C PRO A 47 -2.07 -21.93 1.38
N LEU A 48 -3.08 -22.42 0.67
CA LEU A 48 -4.31 -21.68 0.36
C LEU A 48 -5.11 -21.28 1.60
N SER A 49 -4.92 -21.97 2.73
CA SER A 49 -5.52 -21.62 4.02
C SER A 49 -5.17 -20.21 4.49
N TYR A 50 -4.06 -19.62 4.02
CA TYR A 50 -3.70 -18.23 4.34
C TYR A 50 -4.41 -17.19 3.48
N GLN A 51 -5.02 -17.62 2.38
CA GLN A 51 -5.70 -16.75 1.42
C GLN A 51 -7.23 -16.79 1.56
N LEU A 52 -7.76 -17.78 2.28
CA LEU A 52 -9.18 -18.12 2.32
C LEU A 52 -9.75 -17.95 3.72
N LYS A 53 -10.98 -17.44 3.80
CA LYS A 53 -11.78 -17.35 5.02
C LYS A 53 -12.85 -18.43 5.04
N ASP A 54 -13.47 -18.63 6.20
CA ASP A 54 -14.66 -19.46 6.31
C ASP A 54 -15.80 -18.91 5.43
N GLY A 55 -16.30 -19.74 4.52
CA GLY A 55 -17.34 -19.38 3.55
C GLY A 55 -16.83 -18.90 2.18
N ASP A 56 -15.53 -18.67 2.02
CA ASP A 56 -14.94 -18.35 0.71
C ASP A 56 -15.04 -19.55 -0.25
N ILE A 57 -15.15 -19.30 -1.56
CA ILE A 57 -15.28 -20.38 -2.56
C ILE A 57 -13.93 -20.62 -3.25
N ILE A 58 -13.43 -21.85 -3.24
CA ILE A 58 -12.39 -22.30 -4.19
C ILE A 58 -13.09 -22.79 -5.45
N LEU A 59 -12.77 -22.19 -6.59
CA LEU A 59 -13.18 -22.70 -7.89
C LEU A 59 -12.10 -23.63 -8.44
N LEU A 60 -12.43 -24.91 -8.58
CA LEU A 60 -11.61 -25.90 -9.28
C LEU A 60 -12.09 -26.01 -10.73
N LEU A 61 -11.29 -25.52 -11.67
CA LEU A 61 -11.50 -25.61 -13.12
C LEU A 61 -10.68 -26.77 -13.69
N THR A 62 -11.35 -27.80 -14.20
CA THR A 62 -10.69 -29.00 -14.74
C THR A 62 -11.04 -29.26 -16.19
N PRO A 63 -10.12 -29.74 -17.03
CA PRO A 63 -10.44 -30.10 -18.40
C PRO A 63 -11.31 -31.36 -18.42
N ALA A 64 -12.32 -31.39 -19.29
CA ALA A 64 -13.01 -32.63 -19.62
C ALA A 64 -12.05 -33.51 -20.46
N VAL A 65 -11.68 -34.67 -19.92
CA VAL A 65 -10.74 -35.61 -20.54
C VAL A 65 -11.51 -36.82 -21.08
N VAL A 66 -11.07 -37.34 -22.23
CA VAL A 66 -11.66 -38.52 -22.87
C VAL A 66 -11.47 -39.74 -21.94
N PRO A 67 -12.49 -40.60 -21.73
CA PRO A 67 -12.43 -41.69 -20.75
C PRO A 67 -11.21 -42.62 -20.87
N GLU A 68 -10.71 -42.87 -22.08
CA GLU A 68 -9.54 -43.72 -22.36
C GLU A 68 -8.23 -43.22 -21.74
N MET A 69 -8.12 -41.91 -21.51
CA MET A 69 -6.96 -41.31 -20.86
C MET A 69 -7.06 -41.39 -19.32
N SER A 70 -8.21 -41.73 -18.76
CA SER A 70 -8.45 -41.79 -17.30
C SER A 70 -7.91 -43.07 -16.66
N PRO A 71 -7.02 -42.97 -15.65
CA PRO A 71 -6.60 -44.13 -14.84
C PRO A 71 -7.76 -44.82 -14.13
N LEU A 72 -8.85 -44.10 -13.87
CA LEU A 72 -10.05 -44.62 -13.18
C LEU A 72 -10.95 -45.46 -14.10
N ASN A 73 -10.81 -45.32 -15.42
CA ASN A 73 -11.70 -45.96 -16.40
C ASN A 73 -11.01 -47.14 -17.12
N ARG A 74 -9.99 -47.75 -16.50
CA ARG A 74 -9.30 -48.95 -17.01
C ARG A 74 -10.13 -50.22 -16.90
N ASP A 75 -11.18 -50.20 -16.08
CA ASP A 75 -12.13 -51.30 -15.90
C ASP A 75 -13.37 -51.04 -16.76
N ALA A 76 -13.51 -51.79 -17.86
CA ALA A 76 -14.59 -51.64 -18.83
C ALA A 76 -16.00 -51.92 -18.26
N ASN A 77 -16.09 -52.50 -17.05
CA ASN A 77 -17.35 -52.83 -16.40
C ASN A 77 -17.87 -51.73 -15.45
N LYS A 78 -17.15 -50.61 -15.31
CA LYS A 78 -17.57 -49.46 -14.48
C LYS A 78 -17.93 -48.25 -15.33
N PRO A 79 -18.96 -47.48 -14.95
CA PRO A 79 -19.29 -46.24 -15.64
C PRO A 79 -18.13 -45.24 -15.52
N PRO A 80 -17.84 -44.46 -16.58
CA PRO A 80 -16.72 -43.54 -16.58
C PRO A 80 -16.89 -42.46 -15.51
N SER A 81 -15.89 -42.33 -14.64
CA SER A 81 -15.83 -41.31 -13.59
C SER A 81 -14.98 -40.11 -14.02
N ASP A 82 -15.28 -38.93 -13.48
CA ASP A 82 -14.46 -37.73 -13.67
C ASP A 82 -13.05 -37.97 -13.08
N PRO A 83 -11.98 -37.93 -13.90
CA PRO A 83 -10.60 -38.15 -13.44
C PRO A 83 -10.15 -37.18 -12.35
N PHE A 84 -10.78 -36.00 -12.23
CA PHE A 84 -10.41 -34.98 -11.25
C PHE A 84 -11.33 -34.93 -10.02
N GLU A 85 -12.34 -35.80 -9.94
CA GLU A 85 -13.16 -35.95 -8.73
C GLU A 85 -12.31 -36.20 -7.46
N PRO A 86 -11.22 -37.00 -7.49
CA PRO A 86 -10.35 -37.15 -6.33
C PRO A 86 -9.70 -35.84 -5.87
N LEU A 87 -9.34 -34.95 -6.81
CA LEU A 87 -8.78 -33.63 -6.49
C LEU A 87 -9.82 -32.77 -5.77
N GLY A 88 -11.03 -32.70 -6.32
CA GLY A 88 -12.14 -31.95 -5.72
C GLY A 88 -12.45 -32.43 -4.30
N LYS A 89 -12.56 -33.75 -4.10
CA LYS A 89 -12.77 -34.36 -2.78
C LYS A 89 -11.61 -34.08 -1.82
N ALA A 90 -10.38 -34.13 -2.29
CA ALA A 90 -9.21 -33.88 -1.46
C ALA A 90 -9.12 -32.41 -1.02
N LEU A 91 -9.42 -31.45 -1.91
CA LEU A 91 -9.54 -30.03 -1.55
C LEU A 91 -10.66 -29.80 -0.54
N ALA A 92 -11.80 -30.49 -0.70
CA ALA A 92 -12.95 -30.38 0.20
C ALA A 92 -12.67 -30.86 1.64
N LYS A 93 -11.67 -31.73 1.84
CA LYS A 93 -11.20 -32.12 3.18
C LYS A 93 -10.50 -30.97 3.90
N HIS A 94 -9.92 -30.03 3.16
CA HIS A 94 -9.19 -28.87 3.70
C HIS A 94 -10.04 -27.61 3.76
N HIS A 95 -11.00 -27.46 2.85
CA HIS A 95 -11.90 -26.31 2.84
C HIS A 95 -13.30 -26.70 2.36
N SER A 96 -14.34 -26.34 3.13
CA SER A 96 -15.72 -26.82 2.94
C SER A 96 -16.40 -26.35 1.65
N TRP A 97 -15.93 -25.25 1.04
CA TRP A 97 -16.59 -24.61 -0.11
C TRP A 97 -15.75 -24.73 -1.40
N VAL A 98 -15.66 -25.95 -1.93
CA VAL A 98 -15.03 -26.21 -3.23
C VAL A 98 -16.10 -26.36 -4.29
N ARG A 99 -16.02 -25.54 -5.34
CA ARG A 99 -16.86 -25.64 -6.53
C ARG A 99 -16.05 -26.19 -7.69
N HIS A 100 -16.38 -27.40 -8.12
CA HIS A 100 -15.72 -28.08 -9.23
C HIS A 100 -16.52 -27.86 -10.52
N VAL A 101 -15.89 -27.23 -11.52
CA VAL A 101 -16.52 -26.89 -12.81
C VAL A 101 -15.62 -27.38 -13.95
N PRO A 102 -16.10 -28.29 -14.82
CA PRO A 102 -15.32 -28.74 -15.96
C PRO A 102 -15.35 -27.71 -17.10
N TYR A 103 -14.24 -27.60 -17.84
CA TYR A 103 -14.18 -26.86 -19.12
C TYR A 103 -13.81 -27.79 -20.27
N LEU A 104 -14.30 -27.48 -21.47
CA LEU A 104 -13.95 -28.19 -22.70
C LEU A 104 -12.91 -27.38 -23.46
N PRO A 105 -11.70 -27.93 -23.76
CA PRO A 105 -10.68 -27.19 -24.50
C PRO A 105 -11.17 -26.61 -25.83
N ARG A 106 -12.07 -27.32 -26.53
CA ARG A 106 -12.69 -26.86 -27.79
C ARG A 106 -13.64 -25.68 -27.64
N ASN A 107 -14.37 -25.60 -26.52
CA ASN A 107 -15.40 -24.56 -26.30
C ASN A 107 -14.85 -23.38 -25.48
N GLY A 108 -13.64 -23.53 -24.92
CA GLY A 108 -12.96 -22.49 -24.15
C GLY A 108 -13.68 -22.09 -22.86
N ILE A 109 -13.35 -20.90 -22.37
CA ILE A 109 -13.94 -20.30 -21.16
C ILE A 109 -15.23 -19.57 -21.55
N THR A 110 -16.37 -20.16 -21.19
CA THR A 110 -17.72 -19.61 -21.47
C THR A 110 -18.20 -18.65 -20.38
N GLY A 111 -19.31 -17.93 -20.64
CA GLY A 111 -19.93 -17.02 -19.66
C GLY A 111 -20.29 -17.67 -18.32
N THR A 112 -20.66 -18.95 -18.30
CA THR A 112 -20.91 -19.69 -17.06
C THR A 112 -19.65 -19.80 -16.19
N HIS A 113 -18.49 -20.01 -16.81
CA HIS A 113 -17.21 -20.03 -16.09
C HIS A 113 -16.90 -18.64 -15.51
N VAL A 114 -17.17 -17.56 -16.25
CA VAL A 114 -16.97 -16.18 -15.78
C VAL A 114 -17.75 -15.91 -14.51
N VAL A 115 -19.02 -16.35 -14.43
CA VAL A 115 -19.85 -16.20 -13.23
C VAL A 115 -19.21 -16.92 -12.04
N HIS A 116 -18.75 -18.16 -12.23
CA HIS A 116 -18.08 -18.90 -11.15
C HIS A 116 -16.74 -18.28 -10.74
N ILE A 117 -15.95 -17.77 -11.69
CA ILE A 117 -14.66 -17.09 -11.41
C ILE A 117 -14.89 -15.85 -10.55
N ARG A 118 -15.92 -15.04 -10.87
CA ARG A 118 -16.22 -13.82 -10.11
C ARG A 118 -16.65 -14.08 -8.66
N LEU A 119 -17.31 -15.21 -8.42
CA LEU A 119 -17.78 -15.63 -7.09
C LEU A 119 -16.68 -16.32 -6.26
N ALA A 120 -15.58 -16.74 -6.88
CA ALA A 120 -14.53 -17.46 -6.20
C ALA A 120 -13.56 -16.50 -5.49
N ALA A 121 -13.04 -16.93 -4.34
CA ALA A 121 -11.93 -16.28 -3.66
C ALA A 121 -10.57 -16.73 -4.22
N ALA A 122 -10.48 -17.98 -4.70
CA ALA A 122 -9.31 -18.53 -5.38
C ALA A 122 -9.71 -19.46 -6.54
N VAL A 123 -8.88 -19.51 -7.58
CA VAL A 123 -9.11 -20.37 -8.76
C VAL A 123 -7.95 -21.35 -8.92
N VAL A 124 -8.24 -22.65 -8.85
CA VAL A 124 -7.30 -23.73 -9.22
C VAL A 124 -7.65 -24.17 -10.64
N PHE A 125 -6.74 -23.93 -11.58
CA PHE A 125 -6.91 -24.28 -12.99
C PHE A 125 -5.99 -25.45 -13.34
N VAL A 126 -6.59 -26.56 -13.79
CA VAL A 126 -5.84 -27.78 -14.11
C VAL A 126 -5.49 -27.83 -15.58
N ILE A 127 -4.25 -28.16 -15.92
CA ILE A 127 -3.81 -28.46 -17.30
C ILE A 127 -3.49 -29.95 -17.38
N SER A 128 -4.24 -30.69 -18.20
CA SER A 128 -4.10 -32.17 -18.24
C SER A 128 -2.94 -32.66 -19.11
N GLY A 129 -2.45 -31.86 -20.06
CA GLY A 129 -1.46 -32.31 -21.04
C GLY A 129 -1.06 -31.25 -22.06
N PRO A 130 -0.09 -31.56 -22.94
CA PRO A 130 0.39 -30.65 -23.98
C PRO A 130 -0.67 -30.29 -25.02
N PRO A 131 -0.48 -29.21 -25.79
CA PRO A 131 -1.44 -28.78 -26.82
C PRO A 131 -1.67 -29.86 -27.89
N HIS A 132 -2.93 -30.10 -28.26
CA HIS A 132 -3.30 -30.95 -29.38
C HIS A 132 -3.59 -30.12 -30.63
N HIS A 133 -3.19 -30.62 -31.80
CA HIS A 133 -3.47 -29.95 -33.08
C HIS A 133 -4.97 -29.72 -33.28
N GLY A 134 -5.35 -28.48 -33.63
CA GLY A 134 -6.73 -28.09 -33.92
C GLY A 134 -7.58 -27.70 -32.70
N GLN A 135 -6.98 -27.52 -31.52
CA GLN A 135 -7.66 -27.00 -30.32
C GLN A 135 -6.84 -25.88 -29.66
N PRO A 136 -7.49 -24.91 -28.99
CA PRO A 136 -6.79 -23.95 -28.14
C PRO A 136 -5.95 -24.68 -27.08
N SER A 137 -4.73 -24.19 -26.83
CA SER A 137 -3.92 -24.72 -25.73
C SER A 137 -4.60 -24.42 -24.40
N GLN A 138 -4.52 -25.37 -23.46
CA GLN A 138 -5.06 -25.18 -22.12
C GLN A 138 -4.32 -24.05 -21.37
N ALA A 139 -3.05 -23.82 -21.69
CA ALA A 139 -2.28 -22.67 -21.21
C ALA A 139 -2.88 -21.33 -21.65
N ASN A 140 -3.28 -21.20 -22.92
CA ASN A 140 -3.94 -19.98 -23.41
C ASN A 140 -5.32 -19.78 -22.73
N LEU A 141 -6.06 -20.86 -22.48
CA LEU A 141 -7.31 -20.78 -21.71
C LEU A 141 -7.05 -20.34 -20.27
N ALA A 142 -5.96 -20.81 -19.65
CA ALA A 142 -5.54 -20.34 -18.33
C ALA A 142 -5.18 -18.85 -18.33
N GLU A 143 -4.59 -18.30 -19.42
CA GLU A 143 -4.33 -16.87 -19.56
C GLU A 143 -5.63 -16.06 -19.68
N ILE A 144 -6.65 -16.59 -20.37
CA ILE A 144 -7.99 -15.97 -20.37
C ILE A 144 -8.54 -15.92 -18.94
N VAL A 145 -8.48 -17.04 -18.20
CA VAL A 145 -8.91 -17.07 -16.79
C VAL A 145 -8.10 -16.08 -15.94
N ARG A 146 -6.80 -15.91 -16.18
CA ARG A 146 -5.94 -14.94 -15.49
C ARG A 146 -6.46 -13.52 -15.60
N THR A 147 -6.90 -13.11 -16.79
CA THR A 147 -7.46 -11.77 -17.01
C THR A 147 -8.79 -11.57 -16.29
N LEU A 148 -9.58 -12.64 -16.14
CA LEU A 148 -10.85 -12.64 -15.41
C LEU A 148 -10.68 -12.70 -13.89
N CYS A 149 -9.54 -13.19 -13.39
CA CYS A 149 -9.28 -13.30 -11.96
C CYS A 149 -9.02 -11.94 -11.28
N GLU A 150 -8.69 -10.87 -12.02
CA GLU A 150 -8.37 -9.54 -11.46
C GLU A 150 -7.30 -9.65 -10.35
N ASN A 151 -7.67 -9.45 -9.08
CA ASN A 151 -6.78 -9.56 -7.91
C ASN A 151 -6.82 -10.92 -7.21
N ARG A 152 -7.65 -11.87 -7.68
CA ARG A 152 -7.83 -13.20 -7.08
C ARG A 152 -6.65 -14.11 -7.45
N PRO A 153 -6.14 -14.93 -6.53
CA PRO A 153 -5.09 -15.89 -6.84
C PRO A 153 -5.58 -16.93 -7.85
N GLN A 154 -4.80 -17.11 -8.92
CA GLN A 154 -4.95 -18.22 -9.86
C GLN A 154 -3.77 -19.17 -9.70
N ILE A 155 -4.06 -20.46 -9.51
CA ILE A 155 -3.07 -21.52 -9.32
C ILE A 155 -3.17 -22.47 -10.49
N ILE A 156 -2.06 -22.69 -11.19
CA ILE A 156 -1.99 -23.66 -12.28
C ILE A 156 -1.50 -25.00 -11.72
N LEU A 157 -2.27 -26.06 -11.95
CA LEU A 157 -1.91 -27.43 -11.61
C LEU A 157 -1.73 -28.22 -12.91
N THR A 158 -0.49 -28.57 -13.27
CA THR A 158 -0.18 -29.29 -14.50
C THR A 158 -0.07 -30.78 -14.22
N CYS A 159 -0.67 -31.62 -15.04
CA CYS A 159 -0.55 -33.08 -14.96
C CYS A 159 0.45 -33.65 -15.98
N CYS A 160 1.27 -32.80 -16.57
CA CYS A 160 2.38 -33.13 -17.45
C CYS A 160 3.58 -32.23 -17.12
N ALA A 161 4.75 -32.56 -17.69
CA ALA A 161 5.98 -31.81 -17.44
C ALA A 161 5.83 -30.35 -17.91
N VAL A 162 6.21 -29.39 -17.08
CA VAL A 162 6.08 -27.96 -17.40
C VAL A 162 6.85 -27.58 -18.69
N GLN A 163 7.94 -28.28 -18.99
CA GLN A 163 8.72 -28.04 -20.23
C GLN A 163 7.92 -28.34 -21.50
N GLU A 164 6.90 -29.19 -21.44
CA GLU A 164 6.03 -29.53 -22.58
C GLU A 164 4.93 -28.49 -22.83
N LEU A 165 4.72 -27.55 -21.91
CA LEU A 165 3.67 -26.53 -21.96
C LEU A 165 4.19 -25.13 -22.34
N GLY A 166 5.49 -25.00 -22.60
CA GLY A 166 6.16 -23.71 -22.73
C GLY A 166 6.43 -23.04 -21.36
N PRO A 167 6.96 -21.82 -21.32
CA PRO A 167 7.42 -21.18 -20.09
C PRO A 167 6.25 -20.65 -19.25
N LEU A 168 5.47 -21.55 -18.65
CA LEU A 168 4.33 -21.21 -17.80
C LEU A 168 4.73 -20.32 -16.61
N GLU A 169 5.97 -20.46 -16.10
CA GLU A 169 6.43 -19.66 -14.96
C GLU A 169 6.55 -18.16 -15.29
N LYS A 170 6.59 -17.79 -16.58
CA LYS A 170 6.58 -16.38 -17.01
C LYS A 170 5.18 -15.76 -16.97
N SER A 171 4.16 -16.54 -17.33
CA SER A 171 2.77 -16.06 -17.40
C SER A 171 2.02 -16.23 -16.07
N PHE A 172 2.37 -17.26 -15.29
CA PHE A 172 1.61 -17.65 -14.10
C PHE A 172 2.44 -17.57 -12.82
N PRO A 173 1.93 -16.85 -11.80
CA PRO A 173 2.66 -16.68 -10.56
C PRO A 173 2.71 -17.95 -9.73
N THR A 174 1.73 -18.85 -9.80
CA THR A 174 1.76 -20.14 -9.09
C THR A 174 1.51 -21.30 -10.03
N VAL A 175 2.46 -22.24 -10.05
CA VAL A 175 2.45 -23.45 -10.88
C VAL A 175 2.88 -24.64 -10.02
N ILE A 176 2.03 -25.67 -9.99
CA ILE A 176 2.30 -26.97 -9.36
C ILE A 176 2.35 -28.02 -10.47
N GLU A 177 3.44 -28.76 -10.52
CA GLU A 177 3.57 -29.93 -11.39
C GLU A 177 3.16 -31.18 -10.62
N VAL A 178 2.28 -31.96 -11.24
CA VAL A 178 1.77 -33.24 -10.75
C VAL A 178 2.19 -34.32 -11.76
N PRO A 179 2.69 -35.48 -11.30
CA PRO A 179 3.16 -36.54 -12.20
C PRO A 179 2.13 -37.03 -13.22
N GLY A 180 0.85 -36.91 -12.87
CA GLY A 180 -0.30 -37.27 -13.67
C GLY A 180 -1.58 -37.04 -12.87
N PHE A 181 -2.70 -37.55 -13.36
CA PHE A 181 -4.00 -37.44 -12.69
C PHE A 181 -4.45 -38.78 -12.08
N ALA A 182 -3.49 -39.55 -11.57
CA ALA A 182 -3.80 -40.68 -10.69
C ALA A 182 -4.35 -40.14 -9.35
N PRO A 183 -5.31 -40.84 -8.70
CA PRO A 183 -5.93 -40.35 -7.46
C PRO A 183 -4.92 -39.97 -6.37
N SER A 184 -3.88 -40.77 -6.17
CA SER A 184 -2.84 -40.50 -5.18
C SER A 184 -2.04 -39.23 -5.46
N ASP A 185 -1.83 -38.90 -6.74
CA ASP A 185 -1.07 -37.72 -7.16
C ASP A 185 -1.93 -36.46 -7.02
N LEU A 186 -3.22 -36.56 -7.34
CA LEU A 186 -4.21 -35.49 -7.14
C LEU A 186 -4.45 -35.19 -5.65
N GLU A 187 -4.54 -36.23 -4.82
CA GLU A 187 -4.61 -36.08 -3.37
C GLU A 187 -3.34 -35.44 -2.80
N ALA A 188 -2.16 -35.86 -3.28
CA ALA A 188 -0.90 -35.23 -2.92
C ALA A 188 -0.84 -33.77 -3.38
N ALA A 189 -1.43 -33.42 -4.53
CA ALA A 189 -1.50 -32.05 -5.01
C ALA A 189 -2.42 -31.16 -4.15
N ALA A 190 -3.59 -31.65 -3.76
CA ALA A 190 -4.44 -30.98 -2.79
C ALA A 190 -3.71 -30.77 -1.46
N ASN A 191 -2.97 -31.78 -0.99
CA ASN A 191 -2.15 -31.65 0.21
C ASN A 191 -1.06 -30.58 0.05
N VAL A 192 -0.34 -30.54 -1.08
CA VAL A 192 0.66 -29.49 -1.35
C VAL A 192 0.03 -28.09 -1.38
N LEU A 193 -1.18 -27.95 -1.91
CA LEU A 193 -1.93 -26.68 -1.90
C LEU A 193 -2.27 -26.17 -0.50
N PHE A 194 -2.33 -27.04 0.51
CA PHE A 194 -2.72 -26.70 1.88
C PHE A 194 -1.65 -26.98 2.94
N GLN A 195 -0.51 -27.57 2.57
CA GLN A 195 0.62 -27.83 3.46
C GLN A 195 1.71 -26.77 3.31
N GLU A 196 2.29 -26.36 4.44
CA GLU A 196 3.51 -25.57 4.45
C GLU A 196 4.62 -26.34 3.72
N THR A 197 5.07 -25.83 2.59
CA THR A 197 6.01 -26.54 1.71
C THR A 197 7.37 -26.64 2.42
N ARG A 198 7.62 -27.75 3.12
CA ARG A 198 8.97 -28.13 3.56
C ARG A 198 9.81 -28.38 2.31
N ARG A 199 10.62 -27.40 1.92
CA ARG A 199 11.60 -27.51 0.83
C ARG A 199 12.42 -28.79 1.01
N SER A 200 12.19 -29.79 0.17
CA SER A 200 13.07 -30.96 0.05
C SER A 200 14.40 -30.51 -0.53
N ARG A 201 15.43 -30.40 0.30
CA ARG A 201 16.83 -30.33 -0.13
C ARG A 201 17.50 -31.69 0.09
N PRO A 202 18.39 -32.15 -0.81
CA PRO A 202 19.18 -33.34 -0.57
C PRO A 202 20.16 -33.09 0.58
N ARG A 203 20.35 -34.13 1.41
CA ARG A 203 21.19 -34.13 2.60
C ARG A 203 22.66 -33.84 2.26
N SER A 204 23.26 -32.89 2.97
CA SER A 204 24.71 -32.87 3.23
C SER A 204 24.92 -32.53 4.70
N PRO A 205 25.64 -33.36 5.47
CA PRO A 205 25.86 -33.14 6.89
C PRO A 205 27.09 -32.25 7.04
N ASN A 206 26.91 -30.93 7.01
CA ASN A 206 27.82 -29.93 7.59
C ASN A 206 27.26 -28.53 7.33
N ASN A 207 26.38 -28.07 8.22
CA ASN A 207 26.26 -26.65 8.60
C ASN A 207 25.22 -26.51 9.72
N ILE A 208 25.65 -26.82 10.94
CA ILE A 208 25.02 -26.30 12.16
C ILE A 208 25.47 -24.85 12.27
N GLN A 209 24.91 -23.96 11.44
CA GLN A 209 24.88 -22.50 11.60
C GLN A 209 24.28 -21.85 10.35
N LYS A 210 23.04 -21.35 10.51
CA LYS A 210 22.21 -20.49 9.64
C LYS A 210 20.85 -21.13 9.32
N SER A 211 20.03 -21.25 10.37
CA SER A 211 18.59 -21.06 10.24
C SER A 211 18.34 -19.61 9.83
N LEU A 212 18.40 -19.30 8.54
CA LEU A 212 17.88 -18.05 7.99
C LEU A 212 16.40 -18.28 7.70
N VAL A 213 15.62 -18.01 8.74
CA VAL A 213 14.16 -17.90 8.80
C VAL A 213 13.60 -17.38 7.47
N THR A 214 12.86 -18.24 6.75
CA THR A 214 12.06 -17.79 5.60
C THR A 214 10.94 -16.94 6.18
N ALA A 215 10.96 -15.63 5.91
CA ALA A 215 9.99 -14.73 6.49
C ALA A 215 8.57 -15.02 5.95
N PRO A 216 7.51 -14.91 6.78
CA PRO A 216 6.11 -15.00 6.35
C PRO A 216 5.86 -14.09 5.15
N ARG A 217 5.19 -14.60 4.11
CA ARG A 217 4.83 -13.81 2.91
C ARG A 217 3.65 -12.87 3.15
N ALA A 218 2.80 -13.21 4.11
CA ALA A 218 1.79 -12.32 4.71
C ALA A 218 1.98 -12.33 6.23
N TRP A 219 1.92 -11.15 6.84
CA TRP A 219 2.05 -10.98 8.28
C TRP A 219 0.69 -10.68 8.90
N ALA A 220 0.41 -11.29 10.04
CA ALA A 220 -0.78 -10.96 10.84
C ALA A 220 -0.68 -9.52 11.31
N VAL A 221 -1.70 -8.73 10.97
CA VAL A 221 -1.82 -7.33 11.38
C VAL A 221 -2.83 -7.26 12.51
N GLU A 222 -2.39 -6.73 13.65
CA GLU A 222 -3.21 -6.53 14.84
C GLU A 222 -3.53 -5.04 15.01
N VAL A 223 -4.64 -4.74 15.67
CA VAL A 223 -4.92 -3.38 16.14
C VAL A 223 -3.96 -3.06 17.29
N TRP A 224 -3.38 -1.86 17.22
CA TRP A 224 -2.53 -1.32 18.27
C TRP A 224 -3.29 -1.18 19.59
N ASP A 225 -2.67 -1.62 20.68
CA ASP A 225 -3.16 -1.41 22.04
C ASP A 225 -2.23 -0.45 22.77
N ALA A 226 -2.79 0.67 23.23
CA ALA A 226 -1.99 1.73 23.79
C ALA A 226 -1.38 1.41 25.16
N ASN A 227 -1.95 0.47 25.92
CA ASN A 227 -1.45 0.06 27.23
C ASN A 227 -0.33 -0.98 27.10
N ARG A 228 -0.39 -1.78 26.04
CA ARG A 228 0.58 -2.85 25.76
C ARG A 228 1.75 -2.37 24.90
N ASP A 229 1.50 -1.55 23.88
CA ASP A 229 2.41 -1.44 22.73
C ASP A 229 3.25 -0.17 22.71
N VAL A 230 2.90 0.84 23.51
CA VAL A 230 3.50 2.18 23.44
C VAL A 230 5.03 2.16 23.60
N THR A 231 5.56 1.33 24.51
CA THR A 231 7.01 1.25 24.76
C THR A 231 7.75 0.62 23.59
N GLU A 232 7.29 -0.53 23.10
CA GLU A 232 7.96 -1.22 21.98
C GLU A 232 7.90 -0.40 20.68
N ILE A 233 6.80 0.32 20.44
CA ILE A 233 6.67 1.17 19.26
C ILE A 233 7.56 2.41 19.37
N LEU A 234 7.70 3.01 20.55
CA LEU A 234 8.62 4.13 20.74
C LEU A 234 10.07 3.69 20.46
N ASP A 235 10.45 2.49 20.91
CA ASP A 235 11.77 1.92 20.59
C ASP A 235 11.93 1.67 19.08
N LEU A 236 10.91 1.12 18.43
CA LEU A 236 10.91 0.92 16.97
C LEU A 236 10.99 2.26 16.22
N TRP A 237 10.30 3.28 16.70
CA TRP A 237 10.32 4.64 16.17
C TRP A 237 11.73 5.23 16.22
N CYS A 238 12.36 5.22 17.40
CA CYS A 238 13.73 5.70 17.60
C CYS A 238 14.79 4.96 16.77
N ARG A 239 14.53 3.69 16.41
CA ARG A 239 15.37 2.88 15.50
C ARG A 239 15.16 3.23 14.03
N CYS A 240 13.95 3.66 13.65
CA CYS A 240 13.62 3.94 12.26
C CYS A 240 13.87 5.39 11.85
N PHE A 241 13.80 6.33 12.79
CA PHE A 241 13.94 7.76 12.52
C PHE A 241 15.16 8.39 13.19
N PRO A 242 15.74 9.42 12.55
CA PRO A 242 16.86 10.15 13.13
C PRO A 242 16.41 10.97 14.35
N GLU A 243 17.40 11.47 15.09
CA GLU A 243 17.21 12.15 16.37
C GLU A 243 16.21 13.32 16.35
N PRO A 244 16.16 14.20 15.32
CA PRO A 244 15.20 15.32 15.27
C PRO A 244 13.71 14.90 15.29
N PHE A 245 13.41 13.67 14.85
CA PHE A 245 12.05 13.14 14.84
C PHE A 245 11.73 12.27 16.06
N ARG A 246 12.56 12.30 17.12
CA ARG A 246 12.29 11.53 18.34
C ARG A 246 11.38 12.32 19.28
N LEU A 247 10.46 11.61 19.92
CA LEU A 247 9.51 12.16 20.88
C LEU A 247 9.73 11.55 22.25
N GLY A 248 9.50 12.33 23.31
CA GLY A 248 9.43 11.78 24.66
C GLY A 248 8.22 10.84 24.80
N ARG A 249 8.31 9.84 25.69
CA ARG A 249 7.27 8.81 25.87
C ARG A 249 5.86 9.39 26.04
N TYR A 250 5.70 10.41 26.88
CA TYR A 250 4.40 11.04 27.14
C TYR A 250 3.82 11.68 25.87
N GLN A 251 4.62 12.50 25.17
CA GLN A 251 4.20 13.18 23.95
C GLN A 251 3.88 12.17 22.84
N PHE A 252 4.70 11.12 22.71
CA PHE A 252 4.49 10.03 21.77
C PHE A 252 3.17 9.29 22.03
N GLN A 253 2.88 8.99 23.31
CA GLN A 253 1.63 8.36 23.68
C GLN A 253 0.42 9.27 23.42
N SER A 254 0.54 10.55 23.77
CA SER A 254 -0.53 11.55 23.61
C SER A 254 -0.88 11.80 22.14
N ILE A 255 0.11 11.81 21.24
CA ILE A 255 -0.15 12.05 19.82
C ILE A 255 -0.81 10.85 19.13
N LEU A 256 -0.49 9.62 19.57
CA LEU A 256 -1.10 8.39 19.04
C LEU A 256 -2.50 8.12 19.62
N ARG A 257 -2.76 8.46 20.88
CA ARG A 257 -4.07 8.27 21.52
C ARG A 257 -5.04 9.40 21.14
N ARG A 258 -5.77 9.24 20.03
CA ARG A 258 -6.85 10.16 19.61
C ARG A 258 -8.16 9.42 19.42
N ASP A 259 -9.01 9.46 20.45
CA ASP A 259 -10.29 8.74 20.45
C ASP A 259 -11.18 9.16 19.27
N GLY A 260 -11.74 8.18 18.58
CA GLY A 260 -12.62 8.39 17.42
C GLY A 260 -11.91 8.75 16.11
N TYR A 261 -10.64 9.19 16.16
CA TYR A 261 -9.90 9.67 15.00
C TYR A 261 -8.63 8.86 14.68
N ALA A 262 -8.13 8.04 15.61
CA ALA A 262 -6.95 7.20 15.42
C ALA A 262 -7.30 5.71 15.40
N MET A 263 -6.74 4.99 14.43
CA MET A 263 -6.75 3.52 14.39
C MET A 263 -5.39 3.03 13.92
N HIS A 264 -4.58 2.47 14.81
CA HIS A 264 -3.21 2.11 14.48
C HIS A 264 -3.04 0.60 14.42
N TYR A 265 -1.99 0.14 13.74
CA TYR A 265 -1.77 -1.27 13.47
C TYR A 265 -0.34 -1.69 13.78
N VAL A 266 -0.19 -2.92 14.28
CA VAL A 266 1.11 -3.53 14.55
C VAL A 266 1.24 -4.88 13.86
N VAL A 267 2.48 -5.28 13.61
CA VAL A 267 2.85 -6.64 13.23
C VAL A 267 3.86 -7.15 14.25
N ARG A 268 3.65 -8.38 14.75
CA ARG A 268 4.54 -9.04 15.70
C ARG A 268 5.32 -10.19 15.10
N GLU A 269 6.36 -10.59 15.81
CA GLU A 269 7.03 -11.86 15.54
C GLU A 269 6.07 -13.04 15.80
N PRO A 270 5.92 -14.00 14.85
CA PRO A 270 5.06 -15.15 15.05
C PRO A 270 5.52 -15.96 16.28
N GLY A 271 4.60 -16.21 17.21
CA GLY A 271 4.89 -16.92 18.46
C GLY A 271 5.66 -16.12 19.51
N GLY A 272 5.99 -14.85 19.24
CA GLY A 272 6.62 -13.92 20.17
C GLY A 272 5.73 -12.70 20.48
N SER A 273 6.17 -11.87 21.41
CA SER A 273 5.49 -10.59 21.73
C SER A 273 6.09 -9.40 21.01
N GLN A 274 7.28 -9.53 20.41
CA GLN A 274 8.02 -8.40 19.86
C GLN A 274 7.31 -7.75 18.67
N VAL A 275 7.09 -6.44 18.73
CA VAL A 275 6.62 -5.62 17.61
C VAL A 275 7.72 -5.47 16.57
N LEU A 276 7.43 -5.92 15.34
CA LEU A 276 8.34 -5.84 14.20
C LEU A 276 7.95 -4.76 13.18
N GLY A 277 6.70 -4.30 13.22
CA GLY A 277 6.23 -3.22 12.38
C GLY A 277 5.06 -2.47 13.00
N PHE A 278 4.90 -1.21 12.60
CA PHE A 278 3.88 -0.31 13.10
C PHE A 278 3.37 0.59 11.98
N CYS A 279 2.06 0.85 11.95
CA CYS A 279 1.44 1.82 11.06
C CYS A 279 0.49 2.73 11.84
N ALA A 280 0.79 4.03 11.84
CA ALA A 280 -0.09 5.05 12.40
C ALA A 280 -1.06 5.53 11.32
N THR A 281 -2.35 5.57 11.65
CA THR A 281 -3.38 6.13 10.78
C THR A 281 -4.33 7.03 11.55
N TYR A 282 -4.82 8.07 10.87
CA TYR A 282 -5.81 9.00 11.41
C TYR A 282 -6.92 9.25 10.40
N THR A 283 -8.08 9.64 10.88
CA THR A 283 -9.15 10.24 10.09
C THR A 283 -9.49 11.60 10.66
N ILE A 284 -9.69 12.62 9.83
CA ILE A 284 -10.13 13.96 10.27
C ILE A 284 -11.16 14.54 9.31
N TYR A 285 -11.93 15.53 9.74
CA TYR A 285 -12.83 16.26 8.84
C TYR A 285 -12.03 17.09 7.82
N ALA A 286 -12.46 17.01 6.57
CA ALA A 286 -11.85 17.75 5.47
C ALA A 286 -12.19 19.24 5.50
N ASP A 287 -13.43 19.55 5.93
CA ASP A 287 -14.02 20.89 5.92
C ASP A 287 -15.09 21.04 7.02
N SER A 288 -15.70 22.23 7.13
CA SER A 288 -16.75 22.54 8.12
C SER A 288 -18.05 21.72 7.98
N GLY A 289 -18.23 20.96 6.90
CA GLY A 289 -19.46 20.22 6.62
C GLY A 289 -19.64 18.96 7.46
N GLY A 290 -18.60 18.46 8.13
CA GLY A 290 -18.72 17.35 9.08
C GLY A 290 -19.04 15.96 8.49
N GLU A 291 -19.12 15.83 7.17
CA GLU A 291 -19.40 14.53 6.51
C GLU A 291 -18.20 13.96 5.76
N ARG A 292 -17.34 14.84 5.26
CA ARG A 292 -16.18 14.47 4.44
C ARG A 292 -14.98 14.28 5.36
N LEU A 293 -14.36 13.10 5.27
CA LEU A 293 -13.17 12.74 6.01
C LEU A 293 -11.96 12.60 5.09
N LEU A 294 -10.79 12.89 5.65
CA LEU A 294 -9.50 12.52 5.09
C LEU A 294 -8.98 11.30 5.84
N GLY A 295 -8.40 10.34 5.14
CA GLY A 295 -7.68 9.22 5.74
C GLY A 295 -6.18 9.43 5.62
N SER A 296 -5.45 9.40 6.72
CA SER A 296 -4.00 9.61 6.77
C SER A 296 -3.28 8.29 7.04
N LEU A 297 -2.34 7.91 6.18
CA LEU A 297 -1.31 6.93 6.48
C LEU A 297 -0.10 7.71 7.03
N ALA A 298 -0.16 8.04 8.32
CA ALA A 298 0.69 9.03 8.96
C ALA A 298 2.15 8.58 9.12
N ALA A 299 2.35 7.29 9.44
CA ALA A 299 3.67 6.68 9.51
C ALA A 299 3.59 5.18 9.24
N LEU A 300 4.64 4.62 8.63
CA LEU A 300 4.78 3.18 8.39
C LEU A 300 6.23 2.76 8.68
N LEU A 301 6.39 1.90 9.68
CA LEU A 301 7.70 1.47 10.19
C LEU A 301 7.82 -0.04 10.16
N VAL A 302 9.02 -0.48 9.82
CA VAL A 302 9.42 -1.89 9.89
C VAL A 302 10.81 -1.95 10.49
N HIS A 303 10.96 -2.80 11.50
CA HIS A 303 12.23 -3.02 12.20
C HIS A 303 13.35 -3.26 11.17
N PRO A 304 14.49 -2.53 11.23
CA PRO A 304 15.53 -2.58 10.19
C PRO A 304 15.97 -4.00 9.79
N SER A 305 16.19 -4.88 10.77
CA SER A 305 16.61 -6.27 10.56
C SER A 305 15.53 -7.19 9.95
N TYR A 306 14.27 -6.72 9.90
CA TYR A 306 13.11 -7.46 9.40
C TYR A 306 12.51 -6.82 8.12
N ARG A 307 13.20 -5.85 7.52
CA ARG A 307 12.79 -5.25 6.23
C ARG A 307 12.91 -6.25 5.07
N ARG A 308 12.20 -5.95 3.97
CA ARG A 308 12.11 -6.82 2.77
C ARG A 308 11.52 -8.22 3.04
N ARG A 309 10.67 -8.31 4.06
CA ARG A 309 9.99 -9.54 4.48
C ARG A 309 8.47 -9.53 4.30
N GLY A 310 7.91 -8.48 3.69
CA GLY A 310 6.46 -8.33 3.50
C GLY A 310 5.72 -7.59 4.62
N ILE A 311 6.34 -7.37 5.79
CA ILE A 311 5.72 -6.65 6.93
C ILE A 311 5.11 -5.31 6.52
N GLY A 312 5.90 -4.46 5.85
CA GLY A 312 5.43 -3.14 5.42
C GLY A 312 4.27 -3.21 4.43
N THR A 313 4.26 -4.22 3.56
CA THR A 313 3.15 -4.47 2.62
C THR A 313 1.89 -4.88 3.39
N SER A 314 1.99 -5.83 4.33
CA SER A 314 0.85 -6.27 5.12
C SER A 314 0.22 -5.13 5.92
N LEU A 315 1.04 -4.32 6.59
CA LEU A 315 0.59 -3.13 7.34
C LEU A 315 -0.07 -2.10 6.42
N HIS A 316 0.60 -1.74 5.33
CA HIS A 316 0.09 -0.75 4.38
C HIS A 316 -1.25 -1.18 3.77
N ASP A 317 -1.31 -2.40 3.24
CA ASP A 317 -2.52 -2.87 2.55
C ASP A 317 -3.68 -3.04 3.53
N HIS A 318 -3.39 -3.45 4.78
CA HIS A 318 -4.40 -3.47 5.83
C HIS A 318 -4.90 -2.06 6.15
N ALA A 319 -3.99 -1.14 6.49
CA ALA A 319 -4.32 0.24 6.84
C ALA A 319 -5.13 0.94 5.74
N LEU A 320 -4.68 0.84 4.49
CA LEU A 320 -5.34 1.47 3.34
C LEU A 320 -6.76 0.92 3.13
N ARG A 321 -6.93 -0.42 3.23
CA ARG A 321 -8.28 -1.03 3.14
C ARG A 321 -9.20 -0.55 4.25
N GLN A 322 -8.71 -0.36 5.46
CA GLN A 322 -9.54 0.13 6.57
C GLN A 322 -9.93 1.58 6.37
N LEU A 323 -8.98 2.46 6.02
CA LEU A 323 -9.25 3.87 5.71
C LEU A 323 -10.28 4.02 4.58
N THR A 324 -10.14 3.26 3.49
CA THR A 324 -11.11 3.27 2.37
C THR A 324 -12.50 2.77 2.77
N LYS A 325 -12.61 1.88 3.76
CA LYS A 325 -13.90 1.38 4.26
C LYS A 325 -14.59 2.33 5.23
N THR A 326 -13.83 3.24 5.86
CA THR A 326 -14.40 4.22 6.79
C THR A 326 -15.33 5.17 6.04
N ARG A 327 -16.60 5.20 6.46
CA ARG A 327 -17.62 6.05 5.85
C ARG A 327 -17.18 7.52 5.90
N GLY A 328 -17.34 8.22 4.78
CA GLY A 328 -17.01 9.65 4.66
C GLY A 328 -15.57 9.90 4.19
N VAL A 329 -14.67 8.92 4.25
CA VAL A 329 -13.29 9.11 3.75
C VAL A 329 -13.31 9.29 2.23
N CYS A 330 -13.03 10.51 1.78
CA CYS A 330 -13.07 10.87 0.36
C CYS A 330 -11.68 10.99 -0.27
N ARG A 331 -10.63 11.13 0.54
CA ARG A 331 -9.25 11.31 0.09
C ARG A 331 -8.28 10.71 1.10
N LEU A 332 -7.19 10.17 0.60
CA LEU A 332 -6.10 9.57 1.37
C LEU A 332 -4.84 10.43 1.26
N GLN A 333 -4.12 10.55 2.36
CA GLN A 333 -2.83 11.23 2.45
C GLN A 333 -1.75 10.22 2.85
N LEU A 334 -0.61 10.25 2.17
CA LEU A 334 0.62 9.64 2.69
C LEU A 334 1.31 10.69 3.53
N GLY A 335 1.39 10.48 4.84
CA GLY A 335 1.54 11.54 5.83
C GLY A 335 0.21 11.83 6.52
N SER A 336 0.14 12.95 7.22
CA SER A 336 -1.00 13.33 8.06
C SER A 336 -1.24 14.82 8.05
N THR A 337 -2.51 15.23 8.08
CA THR A 337 -2.89 16.64 8.18
C THR A 337 -2.81 17.09 9.64
N PHE A 338 -3.58 16.45 10.54
CA PHE A 338 -3.49 16.55 12.00
C PHE A 338 -3.93 15.21 12.66
N PRO A 339 -3.35 14.82 13.81
CA PRO A 339 -2.05 15.30 14.30
C PRO A 339 -0.97 15.02 13.24
N ARG A 340 0.00 15.94 13.11
CA ARG A 340 0.98 15.90 12.02
C ARG A 340 2.30 15.29 12.48
N LEU A 341 2.40 13.98 12.33
CA LEU A 341 3.70 13.29 12.50
C LEU A 341 4.62 13.66 11.34
N PHE A 342 4.15 13.46 10.12
CA PHE A 342 4.84 13.93 8.93
C PHE A 342 3.80 14.55 8.01
N TYR A 343 4.13 15.68 7.37
CA TYR A 343 3.23 16.26 6.38
C TYR A 343 3.08 15.33 5.17
N GLY A 344 4.19 14.69 4.78
CA GLY A 344 4.22 13.75 3.68
C GLY A 344 5.41 12.81 3.74
N LEU A 345 5.76 12.18 2.63
CA LEU A 345 6.95 11.34 2.55
C LEU A 345 8.19 12.25 2.60
N PRO A 346 9.16 12.04 3.51
CA PRO A 346 10.38 12.85 3.53
C PRO A 346 11.07 12.87 2.17
N VAL A 347 11.52 14.04 1.73
CA VAL A 347 12.27 14.16 0.47
C VAL A 347 13.55 13.32 0.57
N ASP A 348 13.94 12.70 -0.55
CA ASP A 348 15.08 11.79 -0.64
C ASP A 348 14.92 10.49 0.17
N SER A 349 13.68 10.13 0.53
CA SER A 349 13.38 8.87 1.19
C SER A 349 13.77 7.67 0.30
N PRO A 350 14.48 6.66 0.83
CA PRO A 350 14.83 5.46 0.06
C PRO A 350 13.60 4.60 -0.27
N PHE A 351 12.42 4.99 0.19
CA PHE A 351 11.17 4.25 0.02
C PHE A 351 10.21 4.90 -0.99
N GLU A 352 10.61 5.97 -1.68
CA GLU A 352 9.77 6.62 -2.73
C GLU A 352 9.23 5.59 -3.72
N SER A 353 10.10 4.80 -4.34
CA SER A 353 9.70 3.77 -5.30
C SER A 353 8.79 2.71 -4.68
N TRP A 354 8.95 2.39 -3.39
CA TRP A 354 8.10 1.41 -2.72
C TRP A 354 6.63 1.87 -2.62
N PHE A 355 6.42 3.17 -2.38
CA PHE A 355 5.09 3.79 -2.38
C PHE A 355 4.57 4.03 -3.81
N GLU A 356 5.42 4.44 -4.77
CA GLU A 356 5.04 4.60 -6.18
C GLU A 356 4.47 3.30 -6.76
N HIS A 357 5.14 2.16 -6.55
CA HIS A 357 4.66 0.83 -6.99
C HIS A 357 3.33 0.41 -6.35
N ARG A 358 2.86 1.14 -5.31
CA ARG A 358 1.58 0.92 -4.62
C ARG A 358 0.53 1.98 -4.97
N GLY A 359 0.78 2.76 -6.02
CA GLY A 359 -0.17 3.72 -6.57
C GLY A 359 -0.21 5.05 -5.83
N TRP A 360 0.81 5.39 -5.05
CA TRP A 360 0.96 6.74 -4.50
C TRP A 360 1.62 7.67 -5.53
N PRO A 361 1.04 8.84 -5.84
CA PRO A 361 1.61 9.79 -6.79
C PRO A 361 2.71 10.64 -6.12
N ILE A 362 3.86 10.02 -5.88
CA ILE A 362 5.01 10.65 -5.17
C ILE A 362 5.62 11.79 -5.99
N LYS A 363 5.81 11.59 -7.30
CA LYS A 363 6.41 12.58 -8.19
C LYS A 363 5.33 13.42 -8.87
N PRO A 364 5.56 14.73 -9.06
CA PRO A 364 4.65 15.58 -9.82
C PRO A 364 4.69 15.15 -11.29
N HIS A 365 3.56 14.67 -11.82
CA HIS A 365 3.45 14.26 -13.22
C HIS A 365 3.17 15.45 -14.16
N SER A 366 2.80 16.61 -13.62
CA SER A 366 2.62 17.88 -14.34
C SER A 366 2.58 19.05 -13.36
N ALA A 367 2.79 20.29 -13.83
CA ALA A 367 2.63 21.50 -13.02
C ALA A 367 1.18 21.72 -12.54
N ALA A 368 0.19 21.06 -13.16
CA ALA A 368 -1.22 21.14 -12.79
C ALA A 368 -1.62 20.16 -11.68
N ASN A 369 -0.80 19.14 -11.39
CA ASN A 369 -1.08 18.22 -10.29
C ASN A 369 -0.68 18.85 -8.97
N LEU A 370 -1.61 18.93 -8.02
CA LEU A 370 -1.37 19.44 -6.66
C LEU A 370 -0.57 18.46 -5.76
N SER A 371 -0.21 17.28 -6.27
CA SER A 371 0.53 16.23 -5.55
C SER A 371 1.97 16.10 -6.06
N GLY A 372 2.88 15.80 -5.15
CA GLY A 372 4.32 15.58 -5.37
C GLY A 372 5.20 16.81 -5.18
N HIS A 373 4.60 17.97 -4.90
CA HIS A 373 5.34 19.21 -4.61
C HIS A 373 6.08 19.12 -3.29
N GLU A 374 7.22 19.82 -3.22
CA GLU A 374 7.98 19.93 -1.98
C GLU A 374 7.27 20.85 -0.99
N VAL A 375 7.22 20.41 0.26
CA VAL A 375 6.67 21.14 1.40
C VAL A 375 7.71 21.14 2.50
N CYS A 376 7.93 22.30 3.10
CA CYS A 376 8.98 22.48 4.10
C CYS A 376 8.41 22.90 5.46
N ASP A 377 8.96 22.30 6.50
CA ASP A 377 8.92 22.86 7.85
C ASP A 377 10.14 23.76 8.02
N TRP A 378 9.94 24.93 8.61
CA TRP A 378 10.98 25.97 8.72
C TRP A 378 11.24 26.36 10.17
N LEU A 379 12.49 26.71 10.47
CA LEU A 379 12.94 27.23 11.75
C LEU A 379 13.58 28.61 11.56
N LEU A 380 13.21 29.58 12.38
CA LEU A 380 13.78 30.92 12.42
C LEU A 380 14.25 31.23 13.83
N THR A 381 15.47 31.75 13.97
CA THR A 381 15.86 32.43 15.22
C THR A 381 15.43 33.89 15.12
N PHE A 382 14.76 34.43 16.15
CA PHE A 382 14.20 35.78 16.09
C PHE A 382 15.21 36.89 15.83
N LYS A 383 16.49 36.68 16.17
CA LYS A 383 17.58 37.62 15.89
C LYS A 383 17.88 37.75 14.39
N ASP A 384 17.57 36.72 13.61
CA ASP A 384 17.85 36.65 12.17
C ASP A 384 16.68 37.22 11.35
N TRP A 385 15.55 37.55 12.00
CA TRP A 385 14.38 38.15 11.35
C TRP A 385 14.69 39.58 10.88
N PRO A 386 14.54 39.90 9.58
CA PRO A 386 14.80 41.23 9.08
C PRO A 386 13.77 42.20 9.67
N SER A 387 14.25 43.06 10.57
CA SER A 387 13.41 44.03 11.29
C SER A 387 13.06 45.26 10.44
N THR A 388 13.42 45.28 9.16
CA THR A 388 13.41 46.46 8.31
C THR A 388 12.02 46.83 7.79
N GLY A 389 11.52 47.97 8.27
CA GLY A 389 10.75 48.94 7.50
C GLY A 389 9.45 48.45 6.86
N LEU A 390 8.53 47.89 7.66
CA LEU A 390 7.16 47.70 7.21
C LEU A 390 6.56 49.07 6.86
N VAL A 391 6.42 49.34 5.55
CA VAL A 391 5.79 50.58 5.05
C VAL A 391 4.41 50.73 5.70
N PRO A 392 4.04 51.92 6.21
CA PRO A 392 2.72 52.15 6.76
C PRO A 392 1.65 51.79 5.73
N PHE A 393 0.92 50.73 6.03
CA PHE A 393 -0.25 50.28 5.28
C PHE A 393 -1.43 50.31 6.23
N HIS A 394 -2.63 50.60 5.72
CA HIS A 394 -3.91 50.52 6.45
C HIS A 394 -4.30 49.08 6.86
N LEU A 395 -3.32 48.21 7.10
CA LEU A 395 -3.53 46.90 7.67
C LEU A 395 -3.19 46.94 9.16
N ALA A 396 -4.10 46.47 9.99
CA ALA A 396 -3.86 46.22 11.40
C ALA A 396 -3.56 44.73 11.62
N PHE A 397 -2.67 44.42 12.55
CA PHE A 397 -2.39 43.04 12.94
C PHE A 397 -2.42 42.92 14.46
N ARG A 398 -3.25 42.01 14.97
CA ARG A 398 -3.47 41.84 16.42
C ARG A 398 -4.02 40.45 16.76
N PRO A 399 -3.98 40.03 18.03
CA PRO A 399 -4.73 38.87 18.49
C PRO A 399 -6.22 38.96 18.17
N CYS A 400 -6.84 37.80 17.98
CA CYS A 400 -8.27 37.62 17.85
C CYS A 400 -8.97 37.86 19.20
N GLU A 401 -10.10 38.58 19.14
CA GLU A 401 -11.01 38.71 20.27
C GLU A 401 -12.08 37.61 20.23
N LEU A 402 -12.65 37.28 21.39
CA LEU A 402 -13.69 36.23 21.50
C LEU A 402 -14.88 36.48 20.58
N THR A 403 -15.30 37.73 20.40
CA THR A 403 -16.42 38.12 19.54
C THR A 403 -16.14 37.97 18.05
N GLU A 404 -14.89 37.74 17.66
CA GLU A 404 -14.46 37.64 16.26
C GLU A 404 -14.25 36.19 15.82
N PHE A 405 -14.28 35.24 16.74
CA PHE A 405 -13.91 33.84 16.48
C PHE A 405 -14.75 33.21 15.36
N ASP A 406 -16.06 33.42 15.35
CA ASP A 406 -16.93 32.90 14.29
C ASP A 406 -16.59 33.50 12.92
N MET A 407 -16.22 34.79 12.86
CA MET A 407 -15.76 35.42 11.62
C MET A 407 -14.44 34.83 11.13
N VAL A 408 -13.55 34.42 12.04
CA VAL A 408 -12.30 33.73 11.69
C VAL A 408 -12.59 32.34 11.13
N LEU A 409 -13.49 31.58 11.76
CA LEU A 409 -13.87 30.25 11.28
C LEU A 409 -14.46 30.32 9.87
N ASP A 410 -15.37 31.27 9.62
CA ASP A 410 -15.93 31.54 8.30
C ASP A 410 -14.86 31.92 7.26
N PHE A 411 -13.91 32.79 7.65
CA PHE A 411 -12.82 33.21 6.79
C PHE A 411 -11.92 32.02 6.40
N VAL A 412 -11.51 31.24 7.39
CA VAL A 412 -10.64 30.06 7.18
C VAL A 412 -11.36 29.01 6.35
N ASP A 413 -12.64 28.72 6.60
CA ASP A 413 -13.40 27.73 5.82
C ASP A 413 -13.46 28.12 4.34
N LYS A 414 -13.84 29.38 4.05
CA LYS A 414 -13.95 29.88 2.67
C LYS A 414 -12.63 29.85 1.93
N GLU A 415 -11.56 30.40 2.52
CA GLU A 415 -10.25 30.47 1.87
C GLU A 415 -9.58 29.10 1.77
N SER A 416 -9.72 28.23 2.77
CA SER A 416 -9.13 26.89 2.75
C SER A 416 -9.79 25.98 1.71
N ARG A 417 -11.12 25.97 1.61
CA ARG A 417 -11.86 25.28 0.53
C ARG A 417 -11.43 25.77 -0.85
N ARG A 418 -11.31 27.09 -1.04
CA ARG A 418 -10.90 27.68 -2.32
C ARG A 418 -9.49 27.26 -2.74
N LYS A 419 -8.59 27.07 -1.77
CA LYS A 419 -7.17 26.71 -2.01
C LYS A 419 -6.90 25.21 -1.93
N ASP A 420 -7.92 24.37 -1.73
CA ASP A 420 -7.77 22.94 -1.47
C ASP A 420 -6.86 22.66 -0.23
N ASN A 421 -6.83 23.60 0.73
CA ASN A 421 -6.12 23.42 2.00
C ASN A 421 -7.00 22.65 2.97
N MET A 422 -6.63 21.42 3.27
CA MET A 422 -7.47 20.50 4.04
C MET A 422 -7.19 20.56 5.54
N GLY A 423 -8.21 20.39 6.37
CA GLY A 423 -8.12 20.28 7.83
C GLY A 423 -7.79 21.58 8.58
N TRP A 424 -7.69 22.73 7.90
CA TRP A 424 -7.41 24.01 8.55
C TRP A 424 -8.58 24.47 9.41
N TYR A 425 -9.82 24.38 8.89
CA TYR A 425 -11.02 24.73 9.65
C TYR A 425 -11.08 24.00 10.99
N ASP A 426 -10.91 22.69 10.98
CA ASP A 426 -10.96 21.85 12.18
C ASP A 426 -9.91 22.29 13.23
N GLN A 427 -8.72 22.69 12.75
CA GLN A 427 -7.66 23.16 13.64
C GLN A 427 -7.99 24.46 14.36
N TYR A 428 -8.65 25.40 13.68
CA TYR A 428 -9.17 26.60 14.34
C TYR A 428 -10.39 26.27 15.21
N ALA A 429 -11.30 25.40 14.75
CA ALA A 429 -12.52 25.05 15.46
C ALA A 429 -12.25 24.40 16.82
N LYS A 430 -11.15 23.65 16.99
CA LYS A 430 -10.70 23.10 18.28
C LYS A 430 -10.45 24.15 19.36
N LEU A 431 -10.22 25.42 19.00
CA LEU A 431 -10.03 26.51 19.94
C LEU A 431 -11.34 26.99 20.56
N ALA A 432 -12.49 26.56 20.02
CA ALA A 432 -13.80 26.91 20.56
C ALA A 432 -13.86 26.54 22.04
N ASN A 433 -14.35 27.48 22.86
CA ASN A 433 -14.46 27.34 24.32
C ASN A 433 -13.12 27.19 25.06
N THR A 434 -12.00 27.55 24.43
CA THR A 434 -10.68 27.63 25.09
C THR A 434 -10.22 29.08 25.21
N MET A 435 -9.30 29.35 26.15
CA MET A 435 -8.63 30.65 26.23
C MET A 435 -7.59 30.86 25.11
N ASN A 436 -7.31 29.81 24.31
CA ASN A 436 -6.35 29.84 23.23
C ASN A 436 -6.88 30.55 21.97
N ILE A 437 -8.12 31.07 21.97
CA ILE A 437 -8.62 31.94 20.89
C ILE A 437 -7.66 33.13 20.65
N HIS A 438 -7.04 33.65 21.71
CA HIS A 438 -6.04 34.73 21.62
C HIS A 438 -4.71 34.30 20.97
N ASP A 439 -4.51 33.01 20.71
CA ASP A 439 -3.35 32.52 19.96
C ASP A 439 -3.53 32.72 18.44
N ILE A 440 -4.75 33.07 17.99
CA ILE A 440 -5.04 33.47 16.62
C ILE A 440 -4.57 34.91 16.41
N ILE A 441 -3.73 35.14 15.41
CA ILE A 441 -3.36 36.48 14.95
C ILE A 441 -4.17 36.82 13.69
N LEU A 442 -4.80 37.99 13.68
CA LEU A 442 -5.55 38.53 12.56
C LEU A 442 -4.73 39.58 11.81
N GLY A 443 -4.91 39.64 10.49
CA GLY A 443 -4.56 40.76 9.63
C GLY A 443 -5.85 41.36 9.07
N LEU A 444 -6.06 42.65 9.30
CA LEU A 444 -7.30 43.36 9.02
C LEU A 444 -7.06 44.52 8.06
N GLU A 445 -7.91 44.68 7.05
CA GLU A 445 -8.04 45.92 6.26
C GLU A 445 -9.36 46.59 6.65
N GLY A 446 -9.28 47.65 7.48
CA GLY A 446 -10.45 48.13 8.23
C GLY A 446 -10.98 47.04 9.18
N ASP A 447 -12.25 46.67 9.04
CA ASP A 447 -12.90 45.59 9.81
C ASP A 447 -12.88 44.24 9.07
N THR A 448 -12.29 44.17 7.87
CA THR A 448 -12.28 42.95 7.07
C THR A 448 -11.05 42.10 7.37
N ILE A 449 -11.27 40.82 7.72
CA ILE A 449 -10.19 39.83 7.87
C ILE A 449 -9.61 39.53 6.49
N VAL A 450 -8.32 39.84 6.30
CA VAL A 450 -7.58 39.57 5.07
C VAL A 450 -6.49 38.52 5.26
N ALA A 451 -6.11 38.24 6.50
CA ALA A 451 -5.18 37.17 6.83
C ALA A 451 -5.38 36.67 8.27
N THR A 452 -4.99 35.43 8.55
CA THR A 452 -4.89 34.89 9.90
C THR A 452 -3.83 33.81 10.01
N ALA A 453 -3.28 33.62 11.20
CA ALA A 453 -2.39 32.51 11.53
C ALA A 453 -2.63 32.08 12.98
N LEU A 454 -2.37 30.80 13.27
CA LEU A 454 -2.49 30.24 14.61
C LEU A 454 -1.11 30.07 15.23
N THR A 455 -0.84 30.79 16.31
CA THR A 455 0.37 30.60 17.12
C THR A 455 0.17 29.48 18.14
N TYR A 456 1.24 28.84 18.59
CA TYR A 456 1.20 27.85 19.66
C TYR A 456 2.58 27.71 20.32
N PHE A 457 2.64 27.21 21.54
CA PHE A 457 3.90 26.79 22.17
C PHE A 457 3.60 25.82 23.31
N LYS A 458 4.65 25.15 23.81
CA LYS A 458 4.56 24.14 24.86
C LYS A 458 3.95 24.70 26.15
N GLY A 459 3.08 23.91 26.80
CA GLY A 459 2.64 24.16 28.17
C GLY A 459 1.46 25.12 28.32
N THR A 460 0.88 25.61 27.21
CA THR A 460 -0.29 26.52 27.24
C THR A 460 -1.65 25.82 27.24
N GLY A 461 -1.67 24.50 27.03
CA GLY A 461 -2.91 23.77 26.73
C GLY A 461 -3.47 24.02 25.33
N SER A 462 -2.70 24.67 24.44
CA SER A 462 -3.11 24.92 23.06
C SER A 462 -3.34 23.60 22.30
N PRO A 463 -4.55 23.38 21.73
CA PRO A 463 -4.83 22.20 20.91
C PRO A 463 -3.86 22.05 19.73
N ALA A 464 -3.37 23.16 19.18
CA ALA A 464 -2.38 23.13 18.11
C ALA A 464 -1.03 22.55 18.55
N ALA A 465 -0.59 22.82 19.77
CA ALA A 465 0.64 22.25 20.32
C ALA A 465 0.54 20.74 20.57
N GLU A 466 -0.68 20.21 20.73
CA GLU A 466 -0.92 18.77 20.89
C GLU A 466 -0.88 18.03 19.54
N ASP A 467 -1.26 18.71 18.46
CA ASP A 467 -1.27 18.17 17.09
C ASP A 467 0.06 18.32 16.35
N LEU A 468 0.89 19.28 16.77
CA LEU A 468 2.14 19.66 16.11
C LEU A 468 3.33 19.50 17.07
N PRO A 469 3.98 18.33 17.08
CA PRO A 469 4.92 18.00 18.14
C PRO A 469 6.31 18.64 17.97
N TRP A 470 6.68 19.01 16.75
CA TRP A 470 8.08 19.25 16.35
C TRP A 470 8.68 20.57 16.84
N ALA A 471 7.88 21.62 17.00
CA ALA A 471 8.38 22.86 17.61
C ALA A 471 8.98 22.58 19.00
N ASN A 472 8.30 21.72 19.77
CA ASN A 472 8.66 21.38 21.15
C ASN A 472 9.85 20.42 21.26
N THR A 473 10.30 19.79 20.17
CA THR A 473 11.49 18.91 20.19
C THR A 473 12.78 19.67 19.95
N VAL A 474 12.72 20.88 19.38
CA VAL A 474 13.91 21.70 19.10
C VAL A 474 14.49 22.27 20.41
N THR A 475 13.71 23.08 21.13
CA THR A 475 13.99 23.55 22.50
C THR A 475 12.68 24.01 23.15
N ASP A 476 12.66 24.21 24.47
CA ASP A 476 11.49 24.76 25.19
C ASP A 476 11.21 26.26 24.87
N GLN A 477 12.05 26.91 24.06
CA GLN A 477 11.93 28.32 23.68
C GLN A 477 11.52 28.50 22.21
N VAL A 478 10.93 27.48 21.60
CA VAL A 478 10.42 27.54 20.22
C VAL A 478 8.90 27.65 20.26
N GLY A 479 8.38 28.73 19.69
CA GLY A 479 6.95 28.85 19.37
C GLY A 479 6.68 28.36 17.96
N GLY A 480 5.47 27.90 17.71
CA GLY A 480 5.00 27.49 16.40
C GLY A 480 4.00 28.46 15.79
N VAL A 481 3.93 28.48 14.46
CA VAL A 481 2.87 29.10 13.68
C VAL A 481 2.38 28.10 12.64
N THR A 482 1.08 27.84 12.63
CA THR A 482 0.42 26.92 11.69
C THR A 482 -0.75 27.59 10.98
N CYS A 483 -1.27 26.91 9.94
CA CYS A 483 -2.50 27.26 9.22
C CYS A 483 -2.56 28.74 8.79
N ILE A 484 -1.47 29.24 8.21
CA ILE A 484 -1.35 30.63 7.75
C ILE A 484 -2.26 30.85 6.54
N CYS A 485 -3.37 31.54 6.76
CA CYS A 485 -4.35 31.86 5.76
C CYS A 485 -4.24 33.33 5.34
N VAL A 486 -4.06 33.58 4.04
CA VAL A 486 -4.01 34.94 3.47
C VAL A 486 -4.98 34.97 2.30
N SER A 487 -5.89 35.94 2.29
CA SER A 487 -6.86 36.12 1.19
C SER A 487 -6.15 36.51 -0.10
N ASP A 488 -6.56 35.89 -1.21
CA ASP A 488 -6.20 36.37 -2.56
C ASP A 488 -7.40 36.99 -3.28
N THR A 489 -8.54 37.10 -2.61
CA THR A 489 -9.80 37.63 -3.18
C THR A 489 -9.91 39.14 -2.97
N VAL A 490 -9.24 39.69 -1.95
CA VAL A 490 -9.13 41.13 -1.74
C VAL A 490 -8.04 41.69 -2.67
N PRO A 491 -8.37 42.54 -3.66
CA PRO A 491 -7.43 42.93 -4.73
C PRO A 491 -6.14 43.59 -4.25
N ASN A 492 -6.22 44.40 -3.18
CA ASN A 492 -5.05 45.04 -2.57
C ASN A 492 -4.14 44.02 -1.86
N THR A 493 -4.73 43.05 -1.16
CA THR A 493 -4.04 41.95 -0.47
C THR A 493 -3.38 41.00 -1.47
N ALA A 494 -4.07 40.64 -2.56
CA ALA A 494 -3.54 39.73 -3.58
C ALA A 494 -2.26 40.27 -4.24
N LYS A 495 -2.22 41.57 -4.56
CA LYS A 495 -1.04 42.25 -5.12
C LYS A 495 0.11 42.41 -4.13
N LYS A 496 -0.16 42.24 -2.83
CA LYS A 496 0.78 42.50 -1.71
C LYS A 496 0.88 41.31 -0.77
N ARG A 497 0.62 40.11 -1.28
CA ARG A 497 0.53 38.87 -0.50
C ARG A 497 1.77 38.65 0.38
N ASP A 498 2.95 38.86 -0.19
CA ASP A 498 4.22 38.69 0.54
C ASP A 498 4.37 39.72 1.66
N ALA A 499 4.01 40.98 1.41
CA ALA A 499 4.02 42.02 2.44
C ALA A 499 3.02 41.72 3.57
N VAL A 500 1.83 41.21 3.24
CA VAL A 500 0.82 40.80 4.23
C VAL A 500 1.34 39.63 5.07
N LEU A 501 1.93 38.62 4.42
CA LEU A 501 2.53 37.46 5.09
C LEU A 501 3.68 37.88 6.02
N ILE A 502 4.60 38.72 5.56
CA ILE A 502 5.73 39.23 6.36
C ILE A 502 5.19 39.98 7.59
N ARG A 503 4.17 40.82 7.42
CA ARG A 503 3.55 41.56 8.55
C ARG A 503 2.84 40.64 9.53
N LEU A 504 2.13 39.63 9.04
CA LEU A 504 1.49 38.62 9.86
C LEU A 504 2.52 37.84 10.68
N LEU A 505 3.59 37.36 10.04
CA LEU A 505 4.70 36.67 10.70
C LEU A 505 5.40 37.57 11.71
N ASN A 506 5.61 38.85 11.40
CA ASN A 506 6.18 39.81 12.34
C ASN A 506 5.31 39.95 13.61
N SER A 507 3.99 40.00 13.46
CA SER A 507 3.06 40.02 14.60
C SER A 507 3.07 38.72 15.40
N CYS A 508 3.15 37.56 14.73
CA CYS A 508 3.31 36.26 15.40
C CYS A 508 4.64 36.20 16.19
N ILE A 509 5.74 36.65 15.60
CA ILE A 509 7.07 36.71 16.24
C ILE A 509 7.02 37.61 17.47
N ARG A 510 6.40 38.80 17.38
CA ARG A 510 6.24 39.71 18.53
C ARG A 510 5.45 39.04 19.66
N ARG A 511 4.32 38.42 19.34
CA ARG A 511 3.49 37.70 20.31
C ARG A 511 4.27 36.58 21.01
N LEU A 512 4.95 35.73 20.24
CA LEU A 512 5.73 34.63 20.78
C LEU A 512 6.93 35.12 21.62
N ARG A 513 7.57 36.23 21.21
CA ARG A 513 8.66 36.87 21.96
C ARG A 513 8.18 37.41 23.31
N GLU A 514 7.00 38.02 23.35
CA GLU A 514 6.34 38.46 24.60
C GLU A 514 6.03 37.28 25.54
N GLN A 515 5.92 36.06 25.00
CA GLN A 515 5.75 34.81 25.76
C GLN A 515 7.07 34.08 26.03
N GLY A 516 8.22 34.74 25.82
CA GLY A 516 9.54 34.22 26.16
C GLY A 516 10.17 33.27 25.13
N MET A 517 9.55 33.11 23.95
CA MET A 517 10.13 32.33 22.87
C MET A 517 11.28 33.09 22.20
N THR A 518 12.26 32.35 21.67
CA THR A 518 13.43 32.89 20.97
C THR A 518 13.53 32.44 19.52
N LYS A 519 12.72 31.44 19.14
CA LYS A 519 12.64 30.88 17.79
C LYS A 519 11.19 30.66 17.37
N LEU A 520 10.98 30.62 16.06
CA LEU A 520 9.72 30.27 15.42
C LEU A 520 9.89 29.02 14.56
N PHE A 521 8.94 28.10 14.71
CA PHE A 521 8.71 26.95 13.84
C PHE A 521 7.48 27.21 12.95
N ILE A 522 7.59 27.01 11.63
CA ILE A 522 6.44 27.07 10.72
C ILE A 522 6.31 25.72 10.03
N ASP A 523 5.17 25.07 10.20
CA ASP A 523 4.87 23.78 9.60
C ASP A 523 4.26 23.88 8.19
N ALA A 524 4.62 22.93 7.35
CA ALA A 524 4.03 22.63 6.06
C ALA A 524 3.85 23.79 5.08
N VAL A 525 4.91 24.57 4.88
CA VAL A 525 4.92 25.67 3.90
C VAL A 525 5.18 25.11 2.51
N LYS A 526 4.30 25.45 1.56
CA LYS A 526 4.44 25.14 0.13
C LYS A 526 5.06 26.31 -0.63
N GLY A 527 6.23 26.09 -1.23
CA GLY A 527 6.94 27.08 -2.03
C GLY A 527 7.46 28.29 -1.24
N GLY A 528 7.94 29.31 -1.96
CA GLY A 528 8.49 30.54 -1.36
C GLY A 528 9.88 30.36 -0.74
N ASP A 529 10.58 29.27 -1.01
CA ASP A 529 11.84 28.86 -0.40
C ASP A 529 12.90 29.96 -0.36
N GLU A 530 13.16 30.61 -1.50
CA GLU A 530 14.14 31.70 -1.59
C GLU A 530 13.75 32.88 -0.70
N GLY A 531 12.45 33.20 -0.64
CA GLY A 531 11.90 34.24 0.22
C GLY A 531 12.12 33.92 1.70
N PHE A 532 11.73 32.72 2.15
CA PHE A 532 11.96 32.27 3.53
C PHE A 532 13.44 32.27 3.90
N GLN A 533 14.31 31.75 3.04
CA GLN A 533 15.76 31.74 3.28
C GLN A 533 16.33 33.15 3.37
N SER A 534 15.91 34.07 2.50
CA SER A 534 16.34 35.47 2.54
C SER A 534 15.92 36.19 3.83
N MET A 535 14.85 35.72 4.49
CA MET A 535 14.35 36.21 5.78
C MET A 535 14.98 35.51 6.99
N GLY A 536 16.00 34.67 6.78
CA GLY A 536 16.73 33.99 7.85
C GLY A 536 16.14 32.64 8.28
N PHE A 537 15.11 32.13 7.60
CA PHE A 537 14.60 30.79 7.90
C PHE A 537 15.54 29.70 7.38
N GLN A 538 15.63 28.63 8.16
CA GLN A 538 16.34 27.40 7.82
C GLN A 538 15.34 26.26 7.66
N LYS A 539 15.52 25.42 6.63
CA LYS A 539 14.70 24.22 6.46
C LYS A 539 14.96 23.27 7.62
N TRP A 540 13.90 22.87 8.33
CA TRP A 540 13.96 21.87 9.40
C TRP A 540 13.64 20.47 8.85
N ALA A 541 12.57 20.34 8.08
CA ALA A 541 12.22 19.11 7.38
C ALA A 541 11.60 19.40 6.01
N ARG A 542 11.69 18.41 5.10
CA ARG A 542 11.22 18.50 3.72
C ARG A 542 10.40 17.27 3.39
N TYR A 543 9.25 17.46 2.76
CA TYR A 543 8.31 16.41 2.42
C TYR A 543 7.81 16.53 0.98
N ARG A 544 7.41 15.39 0.39
CA ARG A 544 6.55 15.33 -0.78
C ARG A 544 5.10 15.36 -0.33
N ASP A 545 4.32 16.32 -0.81
CA ASP A 545 2.88 16.37 -0.57
C ASP A 545 2.15 15.29 -1.38
N VAL A 546 1.66 14.23 -0.74
CA VAL A 546 1.18 13.06 -1.48
C VAL A 546 -0.26 12.73 -1.10
N TRP A 547 -1.13 12.82 -2.12
CA TRP A 547 -2.56 12.55 -1.97
C TRP A 547 -3.05 11.50 -2.98
N ARG A 548 -4.08 10.76 -2.59
CA ARG A 548 -4.76 9.78 -3.44
C ARG A 548 -6.27 9.88 -3.23
N ASN A 549 -7.04 9.81 -4.32
CA ASN A 549 -8.50 9.69 -4.22
C ASN A 549 -8.89 8.25 -3.86
N VAL A 550 -9.99 8.11 -3.10
CA VAL A 550 -10.53 6.81 -2.67
C VAL A 550 -11.30 6.13 -3.79
#